data_AF-A0A084W5Q3-F1
#
_entry.id   AF-A0A084W5Q3-F1
#
_cell.length_a   1.000
_cell.length_b   1.000
_cell.length_c   1.000
_cell.angle_alpha   90.00
_cell.angle_beta   90.00
_cell.angle_gamma   90.00
#
_symmetry.space_group_name_H-M   'P 1'
#
loop_
_entity.id
_entity.type
_entity.pdbx_description
1 polymer ?
#
loop_
_entity_poly.entity_id
_entity_poly.type
_entity_poly.pdbx_seq_one_letter_code
_entity_poly.pdbx_strand_id
1 'polypeptide(L)'
;MKKSSTSNSNINKTATRNGSSNGSNNNKSAVLSMKSENKKLAKEIKSLVLWKSPLKTLKYASLEVLFLIKTNVDRLLHQRALLLAIIGLLSTVLVLIYTPGQHQQLIDVFKSKGFFICYWLGLGILSSVGLGTGLHTFILYLGPHIASVTLAAYECGSLNFPEPPYPNEILCPEDKDNVGHIVPSLWSIMAKVRFEAFLWGAGTALGELPPYFMAKAARLSGNTTEEPENILELEKLQKRKQKGEKLNLFDKGKLMMEDIVERVGFFGILLCASIPNPLFDLAGITCGHFLVPFWKFFGATLIGKAIIKMHIQKIFVIISFNENLVDKFIDLLAFIPFIGVRLQTPFKAFFEGQKQRLHRNTQKLSPSSSKGNLLASVFEYFVFAMICYFIISIVNTFAQSCCKRMRKQHGSTSSDVGSAKKLS
;
A
#
# COMPACT_ATOMS: atom_id res chain seq x y z
N MET A 1 74.96 43.03 -14.36
CA MET A 1 75.26 42.42 -13.03
C MET A 1 75.14 40.89 -13.16
N LYS A 2 76.23 40.19 -12.80
CA LYS A 2 76.51 38.71 -12.64
C LYS A 2 75.39 37.72 -13.08
N LYS A 3 75.54 36.86 -14.11
CA LYS A 3 76.26 35.52 -14.22
C LYS A 3 75.89 34.57 -13.06
N SER A 4 75.49 33.29 -13.19
CA SER A 4 75.88 32.12 -14.05
C SER A 4 74.78 31.02 -13.94
N SER A 5 74.31 30.29 -14.97
CA SER A 5 74.83 29.09 -15.67
C SER A 5 75.22 27.85 -14.83
N THR A 6 75.02 26.66 -15.45
CA THR A 6 75.44 25.25 -15.15
C THR A 6 74.53 24.43 -14.20
N SER A 7 74.23 23.13 -14.37
CA SER A 7 74.62 22.10 -15.36
C SER A 7 73.58 20.96 -15.41
N ASN A 8 73.57 20.25 -16.54
CA ASN A 8 72.96 18.92 -16.73
C ASN A 8 73.62 17.84 -15.84
N SER A 9 72.86 16.82 -15.45
CA SER A 9 73.41 15.48 -15.20
C SER A 9 72.39 14.39 -15.54
N ASN A 10 72.63 13.72 -16.67
CA ASN A 10 72.06 12.42 -17.02
C ASN A 10 72.58 11.35 -16.06
N ILE A 11 71.69 10.50 -15.54
CA ILE A 11 72.06 9.17 -15.03
C ILE A 11 71.10 8.15 -15.65
N ASN A 12 71.60 7.41 -16.62
CA ASN A 12 71.08 6.11 -17.02
C ASN A 12 71.36 5.10 -15.90
N LYS A 13 70.33 4.40 -15.42
CA LYS A 13 70.45 3.04 -14.88
C LYS A 13 69.29 2.17 -15.36
N THR A 14 69.62 1.29 -16.30
CA THR A 14 68.95 0.03 -16.61
C THR A 14 69.02 -0.94 -15.41
N ALA A 15 68.13 -1.96 -15.45
CA ALA A 15 67.92 -3.05 -14.48
C ALA A 15 66.87 -2.71 -13.40
N THR A 16 65.76 -3.44 -13.19
CA THR A 16 65.55 -4.89 -13.29
C THR A 16 64.06 -5.19 -13.52
N ARG A 17 63.79 -6.09 -14.47
CA ARG A 17 62.55 -6.85 -14.58
C ARG A 17 62.50 -7.81 -13.39
N ASN A 18 61.58 -7.63 -12.44
CA ASN A 18 61.09 -8.72 -11.59
C ASN A 18 59.79 -8.36 -10.86
N GLY A 19 58.75 -9.16 -11.15
CA GLY A 19 57.71 -9.58 -10.21
C GLY A 19 56.77 -8.52 -9.62
N SER A 20 55.63 -8.26 -10.28
CA SER A 20 54.38 -7.89 -9.59
C SER A 20 53.14 -8.15 -10.46
N SER A 21 52.97 -9.40 -10.93
CA SER A 21 51.71 -9.88 -11.52
C SER A 21 50.78 -10.57 -10.50
N ASN A 22 51.17 -10.66 -9.22
CA ASN A 22 50.39 -11.35 -8.18
C ASN A 22 49.33 -10.48 -7.47
N GLY A 23 49.29 -9.17 -7.70
CA GLY A 23 48.31 -8.27 -7.06
C GLY A 23 46.90 -8.32 -7.67
N SER A 24 46.78 -8.65 -8.97
CA SER A 24 45.49 -8.64 -9.67
C SER A 24 44.68 -9.92 -9.46
N ASN A 25 45.35 -11.08 -9.38
CA ASN A 25 44.68 -12.37 -9.16
C ASN A 25 44.21 -12.56 -7.72
N ASN A 26 44.93 -12.03 -6.73
CA ASN A 26 44.49 -12.07 -5.33
C ASN A 26 43.24 -11.21 -5.09
N ASN A 27 43.12 -10.05 -5.74
CA ASN A 27 41.91 -9.23 -5.65
C ASN A 27 40.71 -9.89 -6.35
N LYS A 28 40.89 -10.53 -7.51
CA LYS A 28 39.80 -11.28 -8.16
C LYS A 28 39.38 -12.51 -7.36
N SER A 29 40.33 -13.26 -6.80
CA SER A 29 40.06 -14.43 -5.94
C SER A 29 39.34 -14.04 -4.65
N ALA A 30 39.78 -12.96 -3.97
CA ALA A 30 39.12 -12.43 -2.78
C ALA A 30 37.69 -11.93 -3.07
N VAL A 31 37.49 -11.23 -4.20
CA VAL A 31 36.16 -10.76 -4.63
C VAL A 31 35.24 -11.93 -5.00
N LEU A 32 35.75 -12.98 -5.65
CA LEU A 32 34.99 -14.20 -5.96
C LEU A 32 34.63 -14.99 -4.69
N SER A 33 35.56 -15.09 -3.74
CA SER A 33 35.34 -15.72 -2.44
C SER A 33 34.26 -14.98 -1.65
N MET A 34 34.38 -13.65 -1.48
CA MET A 34 33.36 -12.80 -0.84
C MET A 34 32.00 -12.91 -1.53
N LYS A 35 31.95 -12.97 -2.86
CA LYS A 35 30.68 -13.14 -3.61
C LYS A 35 30.06 -14.52 -3.38
N SER A 36 30.86 -15.55 -3.18
CA SER A 36 30.40 -16.91 -2.88
C SER A 36 29.88 -17.04 -1.44
N GLU A 37 30.56 -16.41 -0.48
CA GLU A 37 30.14 -16.33 0.93
C GLU A 37 28.86 -15.52 1.06
N ASN A 38 28.76 -14.36 0.39
CA ASN A 38 27.53 -13.56 0.36
C ASN A 38 26.34 -14.33 -0.23
N LYS A 39 26.56 -15.20 -1.23
CA LYS A 39 25.51 -16.07 -1.77
C LYS A 39 25.07 -17.17 -0.79
N LYS A 40 26.01 -17.79 -0.07
CA LYS A 40 25.69 -18.76 1.00
C LYS A 40 24.94 -18.07 2.15
N LEU A 41 25.38 -16.87 2.52
CA LEU A 41 24.78 -16.01 3.54
C LEU A 41 23.33 -15.60 3.19
N ALA A 42 23.10 -15.21 1.93
CA ALA A 42 21.77 -14.90 1.44
C ALA A 42 20.84 -16.12 1.48
N LYS A 43 21.36 -17.33 1.25
CA LYS A 43 20.60 -18.57 1.39
C LYS A 43 20.28 -18.90 2.85
N GLU A 44 21.18 -18.63 3.79
CA GLU A 44 20.94 -18.80 5.24
C GLU A 44 19.91 -17.79 5.77
N ILE A 45 19.96 -16.54 5.31
CA ILE A 45 18.95 -15.54 5.68
C ILE A 45 17.59 -15.97 5.10
N LYS A 46 17.53 -16.35 3.82
CA LYS A 46 16.29 -16.83 3.19
C LYS A 46 15.79 -18.16 3.77
N SER A 47 16.60 -18.91 4.54
CA SER A 47 16.16 -20.16 5.20
C SER A 47 15.52 -19.93 6.58
N LEU A 48 15.63 -18.72 7.14
CA LEU A 48 14.90 -18.27 8.33
C LEU A 48 13.43 -18.01 7.97
N VAL A 49 12.67 -19.10 7.98
CA VAL A 49 11.23 -19.14 7.76
C VAL A 49 10.60 -19.98 8.86
N LEU A 50 9.45 -19.55 9.38
CA LEU A 50 8.73 -20.20 10.48
C LEU A 50 8.52 -21.70 10.22
N TRP A 51 8.21 -22.06 8.97
CA TRP A 51 7.95 -23.45 8.55
C TRP A 51 9.21 -24.33 8.47
N LYS A 52 10.41 -23.75 8.34
CA LYS A 52 11.68 -24.51 8.29
C LYS A 52 12.37 -24.55 9.65
N SER A 53 12.30 -23.48 10.42
CA SER A 53 12.98 -23.37 11.72
C SER A 53 12.18 -22.48 12.69
N PRO A 54 11.08 -22.99 13.26
CA PRO A 54 10.12 -22.17 14.01
C PRO A 54 10.75 -21.50 15.23
N LEU A 55 11.47 -22.25 16.07
CA LEU A 55 12.08 -21.73 17.31
C LEU A 55 13.21 -20.73 17.03
N LYS A 56 14.04 -20.98 16.01
CA LYS A 56 15.11 -20.06 15.62
C LYS A 56 14.54 -18.76 15.04
N THR A 57 13.56 -18.87 14.14
CA THR A 57 12.91 -17.72 13.53
C THR A 57 12.21 -16.87 14.59
N LEU A 58 11.46 -17.48 15.52
CA LEU A 58 10.77 -16.75 16.58
C LEU A 58 11.75 -16.04 17.54
N LYS A 59 12.87 -16.69 17.90
CA LYS A 59 13.93 -16.09 18.72
C LYS A 59 14.55 -14.86 18.06
N TYR A 60 14.89 -14.94 16.77
CA TYR A 60 15.47 -13.80 16.06
C TYR A 60 14.44 -12.68 15.85
N ALA A 61 13.18 -13.02 15.58
CA ALA A 61 12.11 -12.04 15.47
C ALA A 61 11.88 -11.30 16.79
N SER A 62 11.82 -12.00 17.92
CA SER A 62 11.63 -11.36 19.23
C SER A 62 12.81 -10.47 19.63
N LEU A 63 14.03 -10.88 19.33
CA LEU A 63 15.23 -10.08 19.59
C LEU A 63 15.26 -8.79 18.76
N GLU A 64 14.82 -8.83 17.50
CA GLU A 64 14.69 -7.65 16.65
C GLU A 64 13.62 -6.69 17.16
N VAL A 65 12.47 -7.22 17.61
CA VAL A 65 11.40 -6.41 18.21
C VAL A 65 11.91 -5.71 19.46
N LEU A 66 12.59 -6.42 20.36
CA LEU A 66 13.19 -5.84 21.56
C LEU A 66 14.24 -4.77 21.21
N PHE A 67 15.08 -5.02 20.20
CA PHE A 67 16.06 -4.05 19.74
C PHE A 67 15.41 -2.77 19.20
N LEU A 68 14.37 -2.91 18.37
CA LEU A 68 13.62 -1.79 17.81
C LEU A 68 12.93 -0.98 18.90
N ILE A 69 12.30 -1.65 19.87
CA ILE A 69 11.69 -1.00 21.04
C ILE A 69 12.75 -0.21 21.80
N LYS A 70 13.88 -0.85 22.17
CA LYS A 70 14.96 -0.17 22.90
C LYS A 70 15.51 1.03 22.14
N THR A 71 15.74 0.91 20.84
CA THR A 71 16.27 2.00 20.00
C THR A 71 15.29 3.16 19.87
N ASN A 72 13.99 2.86 19.69
CA ASN A 72 12.97 3.91 19.64
C ASN A 72 12.79 4.60 20.99
N VAL A 73 12.80 3.84 22.08
CA VAL A 73 12.73 4.39 23.44
C VAL A 73 13.94 5.29 23.72
N ASP A 74 15.15 4.88 23.35
CA ASP A 74 16.36 5.67 23.51
C ASP A 74 16.34 6.96 22.67
N ARG A 75 15.91 6.89 21.40
CA ARG A 75 15.71 8.08 20.54
C ARG A 75 14.66 9.04 21.12
N LEU A 76 13.57 8.50 21.64
CA LEU A 76 12.50 9.28 22.25
C LEU A 76 12.96 9.93 23.56
N LEU A 77 13.73 9.21 24.38
CA LEU A 77 14.37 9.71 25.60
C LEU A 77 15.47 10.73 25.30
N HIS A 78 16.17 10.64 24.16
CA HIS A 78 17.14 11.65 23.77
C HIS A 78 16.46 12.97 23.40
N GLN A 79 15.23 12.91 22.88
CA GLN A 79 14.35 14.06 22.65
C GLN A 79 13.46 14.34 23.87
N ARG A 80 14.05 14.51 25.07
CA ARG A 80 13.32 14.74 26.34
C ARG A 80 12.25 15.84 26.24
N ALA A 81 12.52 16.90 25.49
CA ALA A 81 11.56 17.99 25.25
C ALA A 81 10.33 17.52 24.45
N LEU A 82 10.52 16.68 23.43
CA LEU A 82 9.43 16.10 22.64
C LEU A 82 8.62 15.10 23.47
N LEU A 83 9.28 14.27 24.29
CA LEU A 83 8.61 13.34 25.19
C LEU A 83 7.76 14.09 26.23
N LEU A 84 8.32 15.13 26.88
CA LEU A 84 7.59 15.96 27.83
C LEU A 84 6.43 16.71 27.17
N ALA A 85 6.61 17.20 25.94
CA ALA A 85 5.54 17.84 25.17
C ALA A 85 4.41 16.86 24.83
N ILE A 86 4.74 15.62 24.42
CA ILE A 86 3.75 14.58 24.13
C ILE A 86 3.00 14.16 25.40
N ILE A 87 3.72 13.94 26.50
CA ILE A 87 3.11 13.58 27.80
C ILE A 87 2.21 14.72 28.29
N GLY A 88 2.67 15.98 28.21
CA GLY A 88 1.89 17.15 28.58
C GLY A 88 0.64 17.33 27.70
N LEU A 89 0.75 17.07 26.39
CA LEU A 89 -0.38 17.09 25.48
C LEU A 89 -1.39 15.99 25.82
N LEU A 90 -0.91 14.75 26.04
CA LEU A 90 -1.77 13.62 26.40
C LEU A 90 -2.46 13.82 27.75
N SER A 91 -1.76 14.35 28.75
CA SER A 91 -2.36 14.65 30.06
C SER A 91 -3.39 15.77 29.95
N THR A 92 -3.11 16.82 29.16
CA THR A 92 -4.05 17.90 28.90
C THR A 92 -5.30 17.37 28.22
N VAL A 93 -5.16 16.56 27.16
CA VAL A 93 -6.29 15.92 26.46
C VAL A 93 -7.08 15.01 27.40
N LEU A 94 -6.40 14.23 28.26
CA LEU A 94 -7.05 13.37 29.23
C LEU A 94 -7.89 14.18 30.23
N VAL A 95 -7.34 15.27 30.76
CA VAL A 95 -8.05 16.18 31.66
C VAL A 95 -9.26 16.80 30.94
N LEU A 96 -9.12 17.22 29.68
CA LEU A 96 -10.25 17.75 28.90
C LEU A 96 -11.37 16.71 28.70
N ILE A 97 -11.04 15.43 28.51
CA ILE A 97 -12.03 14.35 28.30
C ILE A 97 -12.79 13.99 29.58
N TYR A 98 -12.12 14.02 30.73
CA TYR A 98 -12.70 13.59 32.02
C TYR A 98 -13.31 14.73 32.83
N THR A 99 -13.02 15.98 32.50
CA THR A 99 -13.63 17.15 33.18
C THR A 99 -15.00 17.46 32.59
N PRO A 100 -16.10 17.43 33.37
CA PRO A 100 -17.41 17.79 32.86
C PRO A 100 -17.47 19.30 32.58
N GLY A 101 -17.98 19.70 31.41
CA GLY A 101 -18.19 21.10 31.06
C GLY A 101 -18.79 21.29 29.66
N GLN A 102 -18.97 22.54 29.23
CA GLN A 102 -19.52 22.86 27.91
C GLN A 102 -18.64 22.35 26.75
N HIS A 103 -17.33 22.20 27.00
CA HIS A 103 -16.38 21.58 26.07
C HIS A 103 -16.68 20.10 25.79
N GLN A 104 -17.48 19.42 26.63
CA GLN A 104 -17.88 18.02 26.41
C GLN A 104 -18.68 17.84 25.12
N GLN A 105 -19.55 18.82 24.76
CA GLN A 105 -20.29 18.77 23.50
C GLN A 105 -19.34 18.78 22.29
N LEU A 106 -18.30 19.60 22.36
CA LEU A 106 -17.28 19.67 21.32
C LEU A 106 -16.45 18.36 21.27
N ILE A 107 -16.12 17.79 22.44
CA ILE A 107 -15.41 16.51 22.55
C ILE A 107 -16.25 15.37 21.99
N ASP A 108 -17.55 15.32 22.24
CA ASP A 108 -18.44 14.29 21.70
C ASP A 108 -18.57 14.39 20.18
N VAL A 109 -18.61 15.61 19.62
CA VAL A 109 -18.53 15.85 18.18
C VAL A 109 -17.17 15.39 17.62
N PHE A 110 -16.06 15.73 18.27
CA PHE A 110 -14.73 15.27 17.85
C PHE A 110 -14.55 13.77 17.97
N LYS A 111 -15.11 13.14 19.01
CA LYS A 111 -15.07 11.70 19.22
C LYS A 111 -15.86 10.99 18.13
N SER A 112 -17.07 11.48 17.83
CA SER A 112 -17.93 10.92 16.78
C SER A 112 -17.34 11.11 15.39
N LYS A 113 -17.02 12.34 14.99
CA LYS A 113 -16.45 12.65 13.66
C LYS A 113 -15.02 12.13 13.51
N GLY A 114 -14.22 12.15 14.58
CA GLY A 114 -12.86 11.60 14.60
C GLY A 114 -12.85 10.08 14.48
N PHE A 115 -13.72 9.38 15.22
CA PHE A 115 -13.90 7.93 15.05
C PHE A 115 -14.37 7.59 13.63
N PHE A 116 -15.31 8.35 13.08
CA PHE A 116 -15.77 8.20 11.69
C PHE A 116 -14.63 8.34 10.68
N ILE A 117 -13.78 9.38 10.80
CA ILE A 117 -12.62 9.58 9.95
C ILE A 117 -11.64 8.41 10.10
N CYS A 118 -11.24 8.08 11.33
CA CYS A 118 -10.31 7.00 11.62
C CYS A 118 -10.81 5.64 11.09
N TYR A 119 -12.11 5.37 11.22
CA TYR A 119 -12.74 4.15 10.75
C TYR A 119 -12.67 4.05 9.22
N TRP A 120 -13.16 5.03 8.48
CA TRP A 120 -13.19 4.98 7.02
C TRP A 120 -11.80 5.09 6.39
N LEU A 121 -10.95 5.96 6.93
CA LEU A 121 -9.56 6.10 6.49
C LEU A 121 -8.77 4.83 6.80
N GLY A 122 -8.93 4.28 8.00
CA GLY A 122 -8.25 3.05 8.45
C GLY A 122 -8.66 1.83 7.64
N LEU A 123 -9.95 1.64 7.38
CA LEU A 123 -10.45 0.58 6.49
C LEU A 123 -9.88 0.72 5.07
N GLY A 124 -9.78 1.96 4.56
CA GLY A 124 -9.11 2.26 3.30
C GLY A 124 -7.64 1.79 3.29
N ILE A 125 -6.86 2.15 4.31
CA ILE A 125 -5.44 1.73 4.42
C ILE A 125 -5.33 0.20 4.47
N LEU A 126 -6.12 -0.45 5.32
CA LEU A 126 -6.11 -1.90 5.49
C LEU A 126 -6.50 -2.63 4.21
N SER A 127 -7.40 -2.06 3.40
CA SER A 127 -7.81 -2.65 2.12
C SER A 127 -6.66 -2.75 1.11
N SER A 128 -5.71 -1.84 1.17
CA SER A 128 -4.52 -1.82 0.29
C SER A 128 -3.35 -2.64 0.82
N VAL A 129 -3.08 -2.59 2.14
CA VAL A 129 -1.90 -3.24 2.74
C VAL A 129 -2.04 -4.77 2.81
N GLY A 130 -3.27 -5.29 2.89
CA GLY A 130 -3.50 -6.70 3.23
C GLY A 130 -3.82 -7.66 2.08
N LEU A 131 -4.39 -7.23 0.95
CA LEU A 131 -5.09 -8.14 0.01
C LEU A 131 -4.72 -7.98 -1.46
N GLY A 132 -3.92 -6.97 -1.84
CA GLY A 132 -3.59 -6.67 -3.25
C GLY A 132 -4.79 -6.31 -4.15
N THR A 133 -6.02 -6.48 -3.69
CA THR A 133 -7.26 -6.29 -4.44
C THR A 133 -8.23 -5.46 -3.60
N GLY A 134 -8.03 -4.13 -3.55
CA GLY A 134 -8.90 -3.21 -2.82
C GLY A 134 -10.38 -3.24 -3.26
N LEU A 135 -10.67 -3.91 -4.39
CA LEU A 135 -12.03 -4.26 -4.82
C LEU A 135 -12.73 -5.19 -3.83
N HIS A 136 -12.03 -6.15 -3.25
CA HIS A 136 -12.64 -7.13 -2.37
C HIS A 136 -13.11 -6.49 -1.06
N THR A 137 -12.23 -5.74 -0.39
CA THR A 137 -12.58 -5.02 0.84
C THR A 137 -13.63 -3.93 0.56
N PHE A 138 -13.62 -3.33 -0.63
CA PHE A 138 -14.70 -2.44 -1.08
C PHE A 138 -16.05 -3.16 -1.07
N ILE A 139 -16.15 -4.37 -1.64
CA ILE A 139 -17.39 -5.16 -1.67
C ILE A 139 -17.87 -5.56 -0.27
N LEU A 140 -16.99 -5.65 0.73
CA LEU A 140 -17.39 -6.04 2.09
C LEU A 140 -17.85 -4.89 2.98
N TYR A 141 -17.32 -3.68 2.79
CA TYR A 141 -17.57 -2.57 3.71
C TYR A 141 -18.26 -1.39 3.01
N LEU A 142 -17.57 -0.77 2.06
CA LEU A 142 -18.04 0.46 1.43
C LEU A 142 -19.16 0.24 0.41
N GLY A 143 -19.09 -0.83 -0.38
CA GLY A 143 -20.12 -1.23 -1.33
C GLY A 143 -21.47 -1.47 -0.65
N PRO A 144 -21.55 -2.32 0.40
CA PRO A 144 -22.78 -2.55 1.16
C PRO A 144 -23.31 -1.29 1.84
N HIS A 145 -22.43 -0.42 2.32
CA HIS A 145 -22.82 0.88 2.87
C HIS A 145 -23.45 1.80 1.82
N ILE A 146 -22.84 1.91 0.63
CA ILE A 146 -23.43 2.69 -0.48
C ILE A 146 -24.78 2.07 -0.89
N ALA A 147 -24.85 0.74 -0.94
CA ALA A 147 -26.07 0.02 -1.29
C ALA A 147 -27.20 0.25 -0.28
N SER A 148 -26.91 0.21 1.03
CA SER A 148 -27.92 0.46 2.08
C SER A 148 -28.44 1.89 2.04
N VAL A 149 -27.56 2.88 1.87
CA VAL A 149 -27.94 4.30 1.71
C VAL A 149 -28.76 4.51 0.44
N THR A 150 -28.38 3.85 -0.65
CA THR A 150 -29.11 3.90 -1.93
C THR A 150 -30.52 3.31 -1.78
N LEU A 151 -30.62 2.15 -1.13
CA LEU A 151 -31.89 1.46 -0.94
C LEU A 151 -32.82 2.28 -0.04
N ALA A 152 -32.32 2.76 1.09
CA ALA A 152 -33.08 3.63 1.99
C ALA A 152 -33.52 4.93 1.28
N ALA A 153 -32.68 5.51 0.41
CA ALA A 153 -33.05 6.68 -0.35
C ALA A 153 -34.25 6.45 -1.28
N TYR A 154 -34.34 5.28 -1.91
CA TYR A 154 -35.48 4.92 -2.76
C TYR A 154 -36.71 4.47 -1.97
N GLU A 155 -36.53 3.71 -0.89
CA GLU A 155 -37.64 3.24 -0.02
C GLU A 155 -38.29 4.39 0.74
N CYS A 156 -37.48 5.32 1.28
CA CYS A 156 -37.97 6.49 1.99
C CYS A 156 -38.38 7.64 1.06
N GLY A 157 -38.01 7.59 -0.23
CA GLY A 157 -38.21 8.71 -1.17
C GLY A 157 -37.54 10.01 -0.72
N SER A 158 -36.48 9.93 0.08
CA SER A 158 -35.81 11.06 0.72
C SER A 158 -34.39 10.69 1.15
N LEU A 159 -33.52 11.69 1.30
CA LEU A 159 -32.16 11.57 1.85
C LEU A 159 -32.06 12.05 3.30
N ASN A 160 -33.19 12.46 3.90
CA ASN A 160 -33.29 13.03 5.24
C ASN A 160 -33.47 11.94 6.31
N PHE A 161 -32.71 10.85 6.19
CA PHE A 161 -32.55 9.83 7.23
C PHE A 161 -31.26 10.12 8.03
N PRO A 162 -31.11 9.56 9.24
CA PRO A 162 -30.05 9.89 10.20
C PRO A 162 -28.64 9.93 9.60
N GLU A 163 -27.75 10.75 10.15
CA GLU A 163 -26.33 10.74 9.77
C GLU A 163 -25.58 9.55 10.38
N PRO A 164 -24.48 9.07 9.77
CA PRO A 164 -23.66 8.02 10.36
C PRO A 164 -23.03 8.46 11.70
N PRO A 165 -22.84 7.53 12.66
CA PRO A 165 -22.96 6.08 12.54
C PRO A 165 -24.42 5.62 12.41
N TYR A 166 -24.71 4.90 11.33
CA TYR A 166 -26.04 4.37 11.08
C TYR A 166 -26.33 3.24 12.09
N PRO A 167 -27.57 3.13 12.59
CA PRO A 167 -28.00 1.90 13.23
C PRO A 167 -27.88 0.72 12.24
N ASN A 168 -28.09 -0.51 12.70
CA ASN A 168 -28.09 -1.69 11.83
C ASN A 168 -29.01 -1.54 10.60
N GLU A 169 -30.02 -0.67 10.69
CA GLU A 169 -30.92 -0.27 9.60
C GLU A 169 -31.08 1.24 9.54
N ILE A 170 -31.21 1.79 8.32
CA ILE A 170 -31.50 3.21 8.09
C ILE A 170 -33.01 3.39 8.21
N LEU A 171 -33.45 4.00 9.30
CA LEU A 171 -34.88 4.29 9.53
C LEU A 171 -35.31 5.51 8.73
N CYS A 172 -36.46 5.40 8.04
CA CYS A 172 -37.08 6.55 7.38
C CYS A 172 -37.61 7.55 8.43
N PRO A 173 -37.57 8.86 8.15
CA PRO A 173 -38.22 9.85 8.99
C PRO A 173 -39.72 9.59 9.13
N GLU A 174 -40.29 9.91 10.30
CA GLU A 174 -41.70 9.66 10.64
C GLU A 174 -42.66 10.60 9.88
N ASP A 175 -42.19 11.77 9.42
CA ASP A 175 -42.96 12.76 8.66
C ASP A 175 -43.13 12.38 7.17
N LYS A 176 -43.74 11.23 6.89
CA LYS A 176 -43.97 10.73 5.52
C LYS A 176 -44.97 11.57 4.70
N ASP A 177 -45.79 12.39 5.36
CA ASP A 177 -46.98 12.97 4.71
C ASP A 177 -46.79 14.41 4.18
N ASN A 178 -45.71 15.12 4.55
CA ASN A 178 -45.56 16.56 4.26
C ASN A 178 -44.38 16.93 3.32
N VAL A 179 -43.48 15.98 3.05
CA VAL A 179 -42.34 16.21 2.12
C VAL A 179 -42.57 15.32 0.92
N GLY A 180 -43.00 15.92 -0.20
CA GLY A 180 -43.33 15.19 -1.43
C GLY A 180 -42.26 14.16 -1.78
N HIS A 181 -42.70 12.97 -2.20
CA HIS A 181 -41.86 11.87 -2.68
C HIS A 181 -41.03 12.30 -3.90
N ILE A 182 -39.88 12.93 -3.66
CA ILE A 182 -38.92 13.26 -4.71
C ILE A 182 -37.95 12.10 -4.77
N VAL A 183 -38.09 11.25 -5.79
CA VAL A 183 -37.13 10.17 -6.07
C VAL A 183 -35.73 10.79 -6.15
N PRO A 184 -34.82 10.46 -5.22
CA PRO A 184 -33.52 11.12 -5.16
C PRO A 184 -32.70 10.76 -6.40
N SER A 185 -32.08 11.78 -7.00
CA SER A 185 -31.23 11.59 -8.17
C SER A 185 -29.95 10.81 -7.81
N LEU A 186 -29.35 10.15 -8.81
CA LEU A 186 -28.03 9.50 -8.68
C LEU A 186 -27.00 10.45 -8.03
N TRP A 187 -27.00 11.72 -8.45
CA TRP A 187 -26.09 12.73 -7.94
C TRP A 187 -26.34 13.04 -6.45
N SER A 188 -27.60 13.12 -6.04
CA SER A 188 -27.99 13.36 -4.65
C SER A 188 -27.52 12.23 -3.73
N ILE A 189 -27.67 10.97 -4.18
CA ILE A 189 -27.18 9.79 -3.44
C ILE A 189 -25.64 9.79 -3.40
N MET A 190 -24.97 10.07 -4.51
CA MET A 190 -23.50 10.18 -4.57
C MET A 190 -22.95 11.27 -3.65
N ALA A 191 -23.69 12.37 -3.48
CA ALA A 191 -23.35 13.46 -2.58
C ALA A 191 -23.56 13.07 -1.11
N LYS A 192 -24.57 12.26 -0.80
CA LYS A 192 -24.82 11.76 0.56
C LYS A 192 -23.66 10.87 1.06
N VAL A 193 -23.16 9.95 0.23
CA VAL A 193 -22.06 9.02 0.59
C VAL A 193 -20.65 9.56 0.30
N ARG A 194 -20.51 10.87 0.04
CA ARG A 194 -19.27 11.42 -0.52
C ARG A 194 -18.08 11.36 0.45
N PHE A 195 -18.34 11.52 1.74
CA PHE A 195 -17.28 11.63 2.74
C PHE A 195 -16.69 10.27 3.07
N GLU A 196 -17.53 9.26 3.28
CA GLU A 196 -17.16 7.85 3.49
C GLU A 196 -16.33 7.36 2.32
N ALA A 197 -16.82 7.62 1.11
CA ALA A 197 -16.17 7.29 -0.14
C ALA A 197 -14.80 7.95 -0.29
N PHE A 198 -14.72 9.26 -0.04
CA PHE A 198 -13.47 9.99 -0.14
C PHE A 198 -12.46 9.54 0.91
N LEU A 199 -12.86 9.36 2.17
CA LEU A 199 -11.99 8.92 3.26
C LEU A 199 -11.43 7.51 3.00
N TRP A 200 -12.27 6.59 2.53
CA TRP A 200 -11.82 5.27 2.09
C TRP A 200 -10.81 5.35 0.94
N GLY A 201 -11.14 6.15 -0.07
CA GLY A 201 -10.28 6.38 -1.23
C GLY A 201 -8.95 7.04 -0.88
N ALA A 202 -8.95 7.94 0.10
CA ALA A 202 -7.74 8.54 0.66
C ALA A 202 -6.93 7.50 1.45
N GLY A 203 -7.60 6.65 2.22
CA GLY A 203 -6.96 5.57 2.96
C GLY A 203 -6.28 4.56 2.04
N THR A 204 -6.93 4.17 0.95
CA THR A 204 -6.31 3.33 -0.09
C THR A 204 -5.10 4.00 -0.74
N ALA A 205 -5.17 5.30 -1.05
CA ALA A 205 -4.01 6.03 -1.55
C ALA A 205 -2.83 6.04 -0.56
N LEU A 206 -3.13 6.12 0.75
CA LEU A 206 -2.12 6.04 1.81
C LEU A 206 -1.52 4.64 1.96
N GLY A 207 -2.34 3.59 1.97
CA GLY A 207 -1.85 2.24 2.18
C GLY A 207 -1.08 1.64 0.99
N GLU A 208 -1.19 2.26 -0.20
CA GLU A 208 -0.36 1.91 -1.35
C GLU A 208 0.94 2.76 -1.49
N LEU A 209 1.26 3.61 -0.51
CA LEU A 209 2.55 4.33 -0.43
C LEU A 209 3.81 3.47 -0.18
N PRO A 210 3.77 2.32 0.53
CA PRO A 210 4.99 1.60 0.89
C PRO A 210 5.93 1.26 -0.28
N PRO A 211 5.45 0.78 -1.44
CA PRO A 211 6.31 0.52 -2.60
C PRO A 211 7.10 1.74 -3.08
N TYR A 212 6.51 2.94 -3.04
CA TYR A 212 7.18 4.19 -3.41
C TYR A 212 8.35 4.50 -2.47
N PHE A 213 8.11 4.45 -1.15
CA PHE A 213 9.17 4.73 -0.17
C PHE A 213 10.25 3.66 -0.16
N MET A 214 9.88 2.39 -0.34
CA MET A 214 10.84 1.29 -0.45
C MET A 214 11.75 1.46 -1.66
N ALA A 215 11.20 1.72 -2.84
CA ALA A 215 11.98 1.94 -4.05
C ALA A 215 12.87 3.19 -3.96
N LYS A 216 12.35 4.27 -3.37
CA LYS A 216 13.11 5.51 -3.13
C LYS A 216 14.29 5.30 -2.18
N ALA A 217 14.06 4.62 -1.06
CA ALA A 217 15.11 4.32 -0.09
C ALA A 217 16.18 3.39 -0.69
N ALA A 218 15.76 2.36 -1.44
CA ALA A 218 16.68 1.46 -2.15
C ALA A 218 17.59 2.25 -3.09
N ARG A 219 17.02 3.13 -3.93
CA ARG A 219 17.79 3.97 -4.87
C ARG A 219 18.79 4.89 -4.16
N LEU A 220 18.36 5.56 -3.09
CA LEU A 220 19.22 6.48 -2.33
C LEU A 220 20.36 5.74 -1.59
N SER A 221 20.14 4.49 -1.19
CA SER A 221 21.14 3.68 -0.49
C SER A 221 22.23 3.08 -1.39
N GLY A 222 22.03 3.08 -2.72
CA GLY A 222 22.99 2.57 -3.70
C GLY A 222 23.36 1.08 -3.55
N ASN A 223 22.64 0.34 -2.71
CA ASN A 223 23.00 -1.03 -2.33
C ASN A 223 22.17 -2.06 -3.10
N THR A 224 22.72 -2.54 -4.21
CA THR A 224 22.13 -3.55 -5.14
C THR A 224 21.59 -4.82 -4.46
N THR A 225 21.95 -5.10 -3.20
CA THR A 225 21.54 -6.31 -2.47
C THR A 225 20.12 -6.22 -1.89
N GLU A 226 19.59 -5.01 -1.70
CA GLU A 226 18.26 -4.76 -1.11
C GLU A 226 17.24 -4.21 -2.12
N GLU A 227 17.61 -4.17 -3.40
CA GLU A 227 16.69 -3.74 -4.45
C GLU A 227 15.52 -4.72 -4.59
N PRO A 228 14.26 -4.22 -4.66
CA PRO A 228 13.11 -5.04 -4.98
C PRO A 228 13.34 -5.82 -6.27
N GLU A 229 13.02 -7.11 -6.30
CA GLU A 229 13.20 -7.97 -7.47
C GLU A 229 12.55 -7.39 -8.74
N ASN A 230 11.43 -6.66 -8.57
CA ASN A 230 10.71 -5.95 -9.64
C ASN A 230 11.54 -4.83 -10.30
N ILE A 231 12.40 -4.13 -9.56
CA ILE A 231 13.27 -3.06 -10.12
C ILE A 231 14.36 -3.69 -10.98
N LEU A 232 15.00 -4.74 -10.46
CA LEU A 232 16.03 -5.48 -11.18
C LEU A 232 15.46 -6.15 -12.44
N GLU A 233 14.21 -6.62 -12.37
CA GLU A 233 13.48 -7.11 -13.54
C GLU A 233 13.23 -5.98 -14.56
N LEU A 234 12.77 -4.80 -14.11
CA LEU A 234 12.57 -3.63 -14.98
C LEU A 234 13.85 -3.19 -15.69
N GLU A 235 14.96 -3.03 -14.97
CA GLU A 235 16.25 -2.65 -15.58
C GLU A 235 16.73 -3.69 -16.60
N LYS A 236 16.50 -4.97 -16.34
CA LYS A 236 16.81 -6.04 -17.30
C LYS A 236 15.93 -5.94 -18.53
N LEU A 237 14.64 -5.66 -18.38
CA LEU A 237 13.71 -5.47 -19.50
C LEU A 237 14.10 -4.27 -20.36
N GLN A 238 14.52 -3.16 -19.75
CA GLN A 238 15.06 -2.00 -20.48
C GLN A 238 16.30 -2.36 -21.30
N LYS A 239 17.25 -3.09 -20.69
CA LYS A 239 18.45 -3.58 -21.40
C LYS A 239 18.12 -4.54 -22.54
N ARG A 240 17.07 -5.36 -22.41
CA ARG A 240 16.58 -6.25 -23.47
C ARG A 240 15.88 -5.49 -24.60
N LYS A 241 15.10 -4.44 -24.28
CA LYS A 241 14.50 -3.50 -25.25
C LYS A 241 15.59 -2.82 -26.08
N GLN A 242 16.64 -2.31 -25.44
CA GLN A 242 17.79 -1.68 -26.13
C GLN A 242 18.56 -2.66 -27.03
N LYS A 243 18.58 -3.95 -26.68
CA LYS A 243 19.18 -5.02 -27.50
C LYS A 243 18.28 -5.53 -28.63
N GLY A 244 17.06 -5.00 -28.78
CA GLY A 244 16.14 -5.36 -29.86
C GLY A 244 15.45 -6.73 -29.71
N GLU A 245 15.40 -7.30 -28.49
CA GLU A 245 14.72 -8.59 -28.26
C GLU A 245 13.19 -8.45 -28.31
N LYS A 246 12.49 -9.50 -28.81
CA LYS A 246 11.03 -9.58 -28.76
C LYS A 246 10.56 -9.74 -27.31
N LEU A 247 9.83 -8.75 -26.82
CA LEU A 247 9.28 -8.73 -25.47
C LEU A 247 7.86 -9.32 -25.45
N ASN A 248 7.50 -9.94 -24.33
CA ASN A 248 6.15 -10.45 -24.12
C ASN A 248 5.15 -9.28 -23.96
N LEU A 249 3.86 -9.51 -24.21
CA LEU A 249 2.85 -8.43 -24.17
C LEU A 249 2.78 -7.75 -22.79
N PHE A 250 2.97 -8.55 -21.74
CA PHE A 250 3.09 -8.09 -20.35
C PHE A 250 4.35 -7.25 -20.09
N ASP A 251 5.50 -7.68 -20.62
CA ASP A 251 6.78 -6.96 -20.49
C ASP A 251 6.75 -5.62 -21.25
N LYS A 252 6.10 -5.60 -22.41
CA LYS A 252 5.86 -4.38 -23.18
C LYS A 252 4.95 -3.42 -22.42
N GLY A 253 3.94 -3.94 -21.70
CA GLY A 253 3.09 -3.18 -20.80
C GLY A 253 3.88 -2.56 -19.64
N LYS A 254 4.78 -3.30 -19.00
CA LYS A 254 5.67 -2.79 -17.94
C LYS A 254 6.53 -1.61 -18.43
N LEU A 255 7.10 -1.72 -19.63
CA LEU A 255 7.95 -0.67 -20.22
C LEU A 255 7.14 0.53 -20.74
N MET A 256 5.95 0.31 -21.31
CA MET A 256 5.05 1.41 -21.70
C MET A 256 4.61 2.21 -20.48
N MET A 257 4.32 1.51 -19.39
CA MET A 257 3.95 2.12 -18.12
C MET A 257 5.06 3.01 -17.57
N GLU A 258 6.30 2.52 -17.62
CA GLU A 258 7.48 3.31 -17.28
C GLU A 258 7.65 4.53 -18.19
N ASP A 259 7.59 4.35 -19.51
CA ASP A 259 7.68 5.45 -20.50
C ASP A 259 6.58 6.51 -20.24
N ILE A 260 5.36 6.11 -19.84
CA ILE A 260 4.26 7.04 -19.52
C ILE A 260 4.56 7.82 -18.24
N VAL A 261 5.00 7.16 -17.18
CA VAL A 261 5.30 7.81 -15.89
C VAL A 261 6.47 8.80 -16.05
N GLU A 262 7.50 8.42 -16.80
CA GLU A 262 8.67 9.26 -17.05
C GLU A 262 8.31 10.47 -17.94
N ARG A 263 7.53 10.26 -19.00
CA ARG A 263 7.27 11.29 -20.02
C ARG A 263 6.10 12.22 -19.70
N VAL A 264 5.06 11.70 -19.05
CA VAL A 264 3.81 12.43 -18.75
C VAL A 264 3.80 12.95 -17.30
N GLY A 265 4.61 12.38 -16.41
CA GLY A 265 4.74 12.84 -15.03
C GLY A 265 3.43 12.74 -14.25
N PHE A 266 2.84 13.89 -13.86
CA PHE A 266 1.68 13.92 -12.97
C PHE A 266 0.46 13.21 -13.56
N PHE A 267 0.11 13.49 -14.82
CA PHE A 267 -1.05 12.87 -15.47
C PHE A 267 -0.84 11.40 -15.78
N GLY A 268 0.42 10.98 -16.00
CA GLY A 268 0.77 9.56 -16.13
C GLY A 268 0.50 8.81 -14.83
N ILE A 269 0.99 9.33 -13.70
CA ILE A 269 0.74 8.77 -12.38
C ILE A 269 -0.76 8.74 -12.07
N LEU A 270 -1.49 9.80 -12.43
CA LEU A 270 -2.94 9.90 -12.23
C LEU A 270 -3.68 8.79 -12.97
N LEU A 271 -3.40 8.61 -14.26
CA LEU A 271 -4.02 7.57 -15.09
C LEU A 271 -3.80 6.18 -14.47
N CYS A 272 -2.59 5.93 -14.00
CA CYS A 272 -2.21 4.64 -13.45
C CYS A 272 -2.80 4.40 -12.05
N ALA A 273 -3.08 5.46 -11.30
CA ALA A 273 -3.81 5.39 -10.04
C ALA A 273 -5.31 5.24 -10.19
N SER A 274 -5.87 5.67 -11.32
CA SER A 274 -7.30 5.52 -11.64
C SER A 274 -7.68 4.12 -12.13
N ILE A 275 -6.71 3.31 -12.57
CA ILE A 275 -6.91 1.97 -13.16
C ILE A 275 -6.59 0.88 -12.09
N PRO A 276 -7.15 -0.36 -12.18
CA PRO A 276 -6.93 -1.45 -11.25
C PRO A 276 -5.51 -1.65 -10.71
N ASN A 277 -5.46 -2.14 -9.46
CA ASN A 277 -4.32 -2.14 -8.54
C ASN A 277 -2.95 -2.60 -9.09
N PRO A 278 -2.83 -3.63 -9.96
CA PRO A 278 -1.50 -4.07 -10.43
C PRO A 278 -0.68 -2.98 -11.15
N LEU A 279 -1.36 -2.04 -11.81
CA LEU A 279 -0.70 -0.93 -12.50
C LEU A 279 -0.19 0.14 -11.53
N PHE A 280 -0.87 0.33 -10.40
CA PHE A 280 -0.46 1.29 -9.40
C PHE A 280 0.80 0.85 -8.65
N ASP A 281 0.87 -0.41 -8.22
CA ASP A 281 2.02 -0.93 -7.48
C ASP A 281 3.30 -0.77 -8.30
N LEU A 282 3.20 -1.01 -9.61
CA LEU A 282 4.28 -0.76 -10.56
C LEU A 282 4.62 0.74 -10.67
N ALA A 283 3.60 1.60 -10.81
CA ALA A 283 3.79 3.06 -10.82
C ALA A 283 4.53 3.55 -9.56
N GLY A 284 4.17 3.03 -8.39
CA GLY A 284 4.76 3.38 -7.11
C GLY A 284 6.24 3.04 -7.05
N ILE A 285 6.60 1.82 -7.44
CA ILE A 285 8.00 1.36 -7.50
C ILE A 285 8.81 2.23 -8.48
N THR A 286 8.28 2.43 -9.69
CA THR A 286 8.92 3.24 -10.73
C THR A 286 9.11 4.69 -10.28
N CYS A 287 8.09 5.33 -9.73
CA CYS A 287 8.16 6.69 -9.22
C CYS A 287 9.16 6.83 -8.06
N GLY A 288 9.22 5.84 -7.18
CA GLY A 288 10.17 5.81 -6.08
C GLY A 288 11.60 5.69 -6.59
N HIS A 289 11.84 4.78 -7.55
CA HIS A 289 13.15 4.57 -8.17
C HIS A 289 13.66 5.81 -8.90
N PHE A 290 12.79 6.51 -9.66
CA PHE A 290 13.13 7.74 -10.36
C PHE A 290 13.10 9.00 -9.46
N LEU A 291 12.93 8.84 -8.15
CA LEU A 291 12.96 9.93 -7.17
C LEU A 291 11.93 11.04 -7.46
N VAL A 292 10.77 10.68 -8.04
CA VAL A 292 9.68 11.64 -8.30
C VAL A 292 9.27 12.32 -6.97
N PRO A 293 9.05 13.64 -6.93
CA PRO A 293 8.65 14.33 -5.70
C PRO A 293 7.40 13.72 -5.06
N PHE A 294 7.40 13.57 -3.74
CA PHE A 294 6.32 12.91 -3.00
C PHE A 294 4.96 13.54 -3.30
N TRP A 295 4.85 14.88 -3.28
CA TRP A 295 3.58 15.57 -3.52
C TRP A 295 3.04 15.38 -4.94
N LYS A 296 3.92 15.22 -5.93
CA LYS A 296 3.52 14.94 -7.32
C LYS A 296 2.96 13.53 -7.45
N PHE A 297 3.60 12.57 -6.78
CA PHE A 297 3.10 11.20 -6.68
C PHE A 297 1.79 11.17 -5.89
N PHE A 298 1.83 11.50 -4.60
CA PHE A 298 0.70 11.41 -3.67
C PHE A 298 -0.52 12.23 -4.12
N GLY A 299 -0.33 13.43 -4.68
CA GLY A 299 -1.45 14.22 -5.21
C GLY A 299 -2.16 13.52 -6.37
N ALA A 300 -1.39 12.96 -7.32
CA ALA A 300 -1.94 12.21 -8.43
C ALA A 300 -2.62 10.90 -7.96
N THR A 301 -2.03 10.21 -6.98
CA THR A 301 -2.61 8.98 -6.43
C THR A 301 -3.91 9.24 -5.65
N LEU A 302 -3.96 10.31 -4.86
CA LEU A 302 -5.14 10.73 -4.12
C LEU A 302 -6.29 11.08 -5.06
N ILE A 303 -6.05 11.89 -6.10
CA ILE A 303 -7.09 12.23 -7.09
C ILE A 303 -7.53 10.96 -7.84
N GLY A 304 -6.59 10.13 -8.27
CA GLY A 304 -6.88 8.92 -9.02
C GLY A 304 -7.75 7.93 -8.22
N LYS A 305 -7.48 7.76 -6.93
CA LYS A 305 -8.16 6.78 -6.07
C LYS A 305 -9.37 7.34 -5.32
N ALA A 306 -9.21 8.48 -4.65
CA ALA A 306 -10.28 9.06 -3.83
C ALA A 306 -11.34 9.80 -4.63
N ILE A 307 -10.99 10.27 -5.83
CA ILE A 307 -11.93 10.97 -6.70
C ILE A 307 -12.30 10.03 -7.85
N ILE A 308 -11.42 9.78 -8.82
CA ILE A 308 -11.80 9.12 -10.08
C ILE A 308 -12.30 7.69 -9.84
N LYS A 309 -11.45 6.81 -9.29
CA LYS A 309 -11.80 5.40 -9.04
C LYS A 309 -13.03 5.27 -8.15
N MET A 310 -13.08 6.07 -7.08
CA MET A 310 -14.20 6.03 -6.14
C MET A 310 -15.51 6.48 -6.78
N HIS A 311 -15.52 7.49 -7.65
CA HIS A 311 -16.74 7.92 -8.34
C HIS A 311 -17.25 6.85 -9.30
N ILE A 312 -16.34 6.19 -10.04
CA ILE A 312 -16.69 5.05 -10.91
C ILE A 312 -17.32 3.92 -10.08
N GLN A 313 -16.70 3.55 -8.96
CA GLN A 313 -17.21 2.51 -8.06
C GLN A 313 -18.57 2.87 -7.43
N LYS A 314 -18.76 4.12 -6.99
CA LYS A 314 -20.05 4.61 -6.47
C LYS A 314 -21.15 4.54 -7.51
N ILE A 315 -20.89 5.04 -8.73
CA ILE A 315 -21.87 5.04 -9.83
C ILE A 315 -22.30 3.61 -10.14
N PHE A 316 -21.34 2.69 -10.24
CA PHE A 316 -21.62 1.28 -10.50
C PHE A 316 -22.54 0.70 -9.41
N VAL A 317 -22.22 0.91 -8.14
CA VAL A 317 -23.06 0.41 -7.03
C VAL A 317 -24.44 1.04 -7.05
N ILE A 318 -24.57 2.37 -7.16
CA ILE A 318 -25.89 3.03 -7.10
C ILE A 318 -26.78 2.61 -8.28
N ILE A 319 -26.23 2.49 -9.49
CA ILE A 319 -26.97 1.97 -10.65
C ILE A 319 -27.45 0.55 -10.37
N SER A 320 -26.59 -0.31 -9.81
CA SER A 320 -26.91 -1.73 -9.51
C SER A 320 -28.16 -1.93 -8.65
N PHE A 321 -28.51 -0.95 -7.82
CA PHE A 321 -29.62 -1.04 -6.85
C PHE A 321 -30.85 -0.20 -7.22
N ASN A 322 -30.87 0.45 -8.40
CA ASN A 322 -32.05 1.16 -8.90
C ASN A 322 -32.55 0.51 -10.19
N GLU A 323 -33.71 -0.15 -10.14
CA GLU A 323 -34.33 -0.83 -11.30
C GLU A 323 -34.52 0.11 -12.51
N ASN A 324 -35.00 1.33 -12.29
CA ASN A 324 -35.18 2.31 -13.36
C ASN A 324 -33.85 2.77 -13.99
N LEU A 325 -32.76 2.79 -13.23
CA LEU A 325 -31.42 3.11 -13.76
C LEU A 325 -30.75 1.89 -14.38
N VAL A 326 -30.99 0.69 -13.83
CA VAL A 326 -30.54 -0.58 -14.42
C VAL A 326 -31.15 -0.73 -15.79
N ASP A 327 -32.48 -0.62 -15.94
CA ASP A 327 -33.15 -0.77 -17.23
C ASP A 327 -32.66 0.28 -18.25
N LYS A 328 -32.54 1.56 -17.85
CA LYS A 328 -31.95 2.60 -18.73
C LYS A 328 -30.49 2.32 -19.12
N PHE A 329 -29.68 1.80 -18.20
CA PHE A 329 -28.29 1.45 -18.46
C PHE A 329 -28.19 0.23 -19.39
N ILE A 330 -29.06 -0.75 -19.20
CA ILE A 330 -29.19 -1.95 -20.01
C ILE A 330 -29.64 -1.57 -21.43
N ASP A 331 -30.57 -0.64 -21.59
CA ASP A 331 -31.00 -0.09 -22.89
C ASP A 331 -29.88 0.70 -23.58
N LEU A 332 -29.11 1.49 -22.82
CA LEU A 332 -27.92 2.16 -23.34
C LEU A 332 -26.84 1.16 -23.78
N LEU A 333 -26.68 0.05 -23.05
CA LEU A 333 -25.74 -1.01 -23.38
C LEU A 333 -26.15 -1.75 -24.65
N ALA A 334 -27.46 -1.87 -24.92
CA ALA A 334 -28.00 -2.44 -26.15
C ALA A 334 -27.65 -1.62 -27.41
N PHE A 335 -27.28 -0.35 -27.26
CA PHE A 335 -26.79 0.51 -28.35
C PHE A 335 -25.37 0.12 -28.83
N ILE A 336 -24.61 -0.68 -28.06
CA ILE A 336 -23.29 -1.20 -28.48
C ILE A 336 -23.52 -2.44 -29.35
N PRO A 337 -23.29 -2.37 -30.68
CA PRO A 337 -23.48 -3.52 -31.55
C PRO A 337 -22.58 -4.69 -31.13
N PHE A 338 -23.08 -5.92 -31.33
CA PHE A 338 -22.39 -7.20 -31.09
C PHE A 338 -22.23 -7.64 -29.61
N ILE A 339 -21.88 -6.74 -28.69
CA ILE A 339 -21.62 -7.07 -27.28
C ILE A 339 -22.81 -6.79 -26.35
N GLY A 340 -23.59 -5.73 -26.62
CA GLY A 340 -24.69 -5.29 -25.75
C GLY A 340 -25.77 -6.34 -25.53
N VAL A 341 -26.29 -6.91 -26.63
CA VAL A 341 -27.40 -7.88 -26.60
C VAL A 341 -27.03 -9.18 -25.86
N ARG A 342 -25.76 -9.60 -25.90
CA ARG A 342 -25.29 -10.78 -25.16
C ARG A 342 -25.04 -10.52 -23.68
N LEU A 343 -24.75 -9.27 -23.30
CA LEU A 343 -24.52 -8.89 -21.90
C LEU A 343 -25.80 -8.47 -21.17
N GLN A 344 -26.86 -8.13 -21.89
CA GLN A 344 -28.13 -7.65 -21.33
C GLN A 344 -28.72 -8.62 -20.27
N THR A 345 -28.90 -9.89 -20.66
CA THR A 345 -29.50 -10.94 -19.81
C THR A 345 -28.65 -11.29 -18.58
N PRO A 346 -27.32 -11.55 -18.69
CA PRO A 346 -26.51 -11.87 -17.51
C PRO A 346 -26.35 -10.69 -16.55
N PHE A 347 -26.31 -9.44 -17.05
CA PHE A 347 -26.25 -8.27 -16.17
C PHE A 347 -27.57 -8.04 -15.43
N LYS A 348 -28.72 -8.17 -16.10
CA LYS A 348 -30.03 -8.05 -15.45
C LYS A 348 -30.20 -9.07 -14.33
N ALA A 349 -29.91 -10.34 -14.61
CA ALA A 349 -29.97 -11.42 -13.62
C ALA A 349 -28.97 -11.22 -12.46
N PHE A 350 -27.79 -10.67 -12.74
CA PHE A 350 -26.80 -10.34 -11.71
C PHE A 350 -27.31 -9.23 -10.76
N PHE A 351 -27.85 -8.13 -11.29
CA PHE A 351 -28.35 -7.03 -10.47
C PHE A 351 -29.57 -7.43 -9.62
N GLU A 352 -30.54 -8.15 -10.21
CA GLU A 352 -31.69 -8.68 -9.48
C GLU A 352 -31.26 -9.64 -8.36
N GLY A 353 -30.30 -10.53 -8.63
CA GLY A 353 -29.75 -11.46 -7.65
C GLY A 353 -28.98 -10.79 -6.51
N GLN A 354 -28.28 -9.67 -6.76
CA GLN A 354 -27.62 -8.88 -5.71
C GLN A 354 -28.64 -8.13 -4.85
N LYS A 355 -29.66 -7.52 -5.47
CA LYS A 355 -30.75 -6.82 -4.75
C LYS A 355 -31.45 -7.76 -3.76
N GLN A 356 -31.89 -8.94 -4.21
CA GLN A 356 -32.60 -9.91 -3.36
C GLN A 356 -31.75 -10.43 -2.18
N ARG A 357 -30.44 -10.61 -2.39
CA ARG A 357 -29.52 -11.06 -1.33
C ARG A 357 -29.35 -10.02 -0.23
N LEU A 358 -29.40 -8.74 -0.56
CA LEU A 358 -29.25 -7.65 0.40
C LEU A 358 -30.53 -7.46 1.22
N HIS A 359 -31.72 -7.47 0.58
CA HIS A 359 -33.01 -7.40 1.29
C HIS A 359 -33.20 -8.56 2.30
N ARG A 360 -32.71 -9.76 1.97
CA ARG A 360 -32.78 -10.93 2.87
C ARG A 360 -31.84 -10.81 4.08
N ASN A 361 -30.74 -10.06 3.97
CA ASN A 361 -29.84 -9.80 5.10
C ASN A 361 -30.42 -8.76 6.05
N THR A 362 -31.16 -7.77 5.54
CA THR A 362 -31.88 -6.79 6.37
C THR A 362 -33.01 -7.46 7.19
N GLN A 363 -33.78 -8.38 6.59
CA GLN A 363 -34.87 -9.06 7.31
C GLN A 363 -34.45 -10.17 8.31
N LYS A 364 -33.16 -10.50 8.42
CA LYS A 364 -32.68 -11.55 9.34
C LYS A 364 -32.33 -11.00 10.73
N LEU A 365 -33.30 -10.38 11.39
CA LEU A 365 -33.38 -10.31 12.85
C LEU A 365 -34.63 -11.06 13.35
N SER A 366 -34.74 -12.32 12.93
CA SER A 366 -35.60 -13.33 13.55
C SER A 366 -34.80 -14.63 13.63
N PRO A 367 -34.78 -15.33 14.77
CA PRO A 367 -33.83 -16.40 15.02
C PRO A 367 -34.31 -17.67 14.31
N SER A 368 -33.94 -17.86 13.03
CA SER A 368 -33.97 -19.20 12.43
C SER A 368 -33.10 -19.35 11.19
N SER A 369 -32.18 -20.31 11.28
CA SER A 369 -31.49 -21.01 10.19
C SER A 369 -30.57 -20.19 9.27
N SER A 370 -29.34 -20.01 9.74
CA SER A 370 -28.18 -19.72 8.91
C SER A 370 -27.83 -20.96 8.06
N LYS A 371 -28.37 -21.04 6.85
CA LYS A 371 -27.58 -21.63 5.75
C LYS A 371 -26.60 -20.55 5.30
N GLY A 372 -25.46 -20.47 6.00
CA GLY A 372 -24.32 -19.69 5.55
C GLY A 372 -23.97 -20.11 4.13
N ASN A 373 -23.86 -19.14 3.22
CA ASN A 373 -23.42 -19.41 1.86
C ASN A 373 -22.05 -20.11 1.95
N LEU A 374 -21.96 -21.35 1.49
CA LEU A 374 -20.72 -22.13 1.51
C LEU A 374 -19.58 -21.37 0.84
N LEU A 375 -19.90 -20.58 -0.20
CA LEU A 375 -18.99 -19.65 -0.86
C LEU A 375 -18.48 -18.52 0.06
N ALA A 376 -19.34 -17.94 0.90
CA ALA A 376 -18.94 -16.90 1.86
C ALA A 376 -18.05 -17.49 2.96
N SER A 377 -18.34 -18.70 3.44
CA SER A 377 -17.49 -19.41 4.41
C SER A 377 -16.14 -19.82 3.83
N VAL A 378 -16.10 -20.33 2.60
CA VAL A 378 -14.84 -20.59 1.86
C VAL A 378 -14.04 -19.30 1.71
N PHE A 379 -14.74 -18.20 1.42
CA PHE A 379 -14.13 -16.90 1.23
C PHE A 379 -13.56 -16.32 2.55
N GLU A 380 -14.29 -16.44 3.67
CA GLU A 380 -13.80 -16.10 5.01
C GLU A 380 -12.57 -16.93 5.40
N TYR A 381 -12.58 -18.23 5.12
CA TYR A 381 -11.43 -19.10 5.36
C TYR A 381 -10.23 -18.70 4.51
N PHE A 382 -10.45 -18.35 3.24
CA PHE A 382 -9.40 -17.83 2.36
C PHE A 382 -8.78 -16.54 2.90
N VAL A 383 -9.61 -15.58 3.34
CA VAL A 383 -9.13 -14.33 3.96
C VAL A 383 -8.35 -14.62 5.24
N PHE A 384 -8.85 -15.50 6.09
CA PHE A 384 -8.16 -15.91 7.31
C PHE A 384 -6.79 -16.53 7.01
N ALA A 385 -6.73 -17.45 6.05
CA ALA A 385 -5.47 -18.08 5.61
C ALA A 385 -4.47 -17.03 5.09
N MET A 386 -4.94 -16.04 4.35
CA MET A 386 -4.10 -14.97 3.84
C MET A 386 -3.61 -14.02 4.95
N ILE A 387 -4.44 -13.70 5.96
CA ILE A 387 -4.01 -12.94 7.15
C ILE A 387 -2.95 -13.73 7.93
N CYS A 388 -3.16 -15.03 8.16
CA CYS A 388 -2.17 -15.89 8.80
C CYS A 388 -0.86 -15.90 8.02
N TYR A 389 -0.92 -16.02 6.69
CA TYR A 389 0.26 -15.94 5.83
C TYR A 389 0.99 -14.58 5.97
N PHE A 390 0.25 -13.47 6.02
CA PHE A 390 0.81 -12.14 6.22
C PHE A 390 1.51 -12.01 7.58
N ILE A 391 0.89 -12.48 8.67
CA ILE A 391 1.51 -12.50 10.01
C ILE A 391 2.80 -13.33 10.00
N ILE A 392 2.76 -14.53 9.39
CA ILE A 392 3.93 -15.38 9.25
C ILE A 392 5.04 -14.66 8.45
N SER A 393 4.67 -13.93 7.40
CA SER A 393 5.59 -13.14 6.59
C SER A 393 6.27 -12.01 7.40
N ILE A 394 5.51 -11.32 8.26
CA ILE A 394 6.07 -10.31 9.19
C ILE A 394 7.11 -10.95 10.12
N VAL A 395 6.77 -12.07 10.75
CA VAL A 395 7.69 -12.76 11.68
C VAL A 395 8.96 -13.21 10.95
N ASN A 396 8.83 -13.77 9.75
CA ASN A 396 9.98 -14.14 8.92
C ASN A 396 10.85 -12.91 8.59
N THR A 397 10.22 -11.79 8.24
CA THR A 397 10.92 -10.55 7.89
C THR A 397 11.69 -9.97 9.07
N PHE A 398 11.12 -9.99 10.29
CA PHE A 398 11.83 -9.58 11.50
C PHE A 398 13.01 -10.50 11.82
N ALA A 399 12.83 -11.81 11.71
CA ALA A 399 13.91 -12.78 11.94
C ALA A 399 15.09 -12.57 10.96
N GLN A 400 14.77 -12.33 9.69
CA GLN A 400 15.77 -12.06 8.65
C GLN A 400 16.48 -10.72 8.89
N SER A 401 15.75 -9.70 9.32
CA SER A 401 16.30 -8.38 9.66
C SER A 401 17.26 -8.47 10.84
N CYS A 402 16.91 -9.22 11.89
CA CYS A 402 17.79 -9.52 13.01
C CYS A 402 19.10 -10.16 12.56
N CYS A 403 19.01 -11.19 11.73
CA CYS A 403 20.18 -11.93 11.26
C CYS A 403 21.10 -11.03 10.42
N LYS A 404 20.53 -10.19 9.55
CA LYS A 404 21.27 -9.15 8.81
C LYS A 404 21.98 -8.18 9.76
N ARG A 405 21.29 -7.70 10.79
CA ARG A 405 21.79 -6.70 11.75
C ARG A 405 22.95 -7.25 12.60
N MET A 406 22.79 -8.42 13.19
CA MET A 406 23.83 -9.07 14.00
C MET A 406 25.11 -9.30 13.19
N ARG A 407 24.99 -9.62 11.90
CA ARG A 407 26.17 -9.80 11.04
C ARG A 407 26.82 -8.50 10.61
N LYS A 408 26.07 -7.41 10.39
CA LYS A 408 26.67 -6.08 10.18
C LYS A 408 27.52 -5.67 11.38
N GLN A 409 27.06 -5.95 12.60
CA GLN A 409 27.83 -5.68 13.82
C GLN A 409 29.09 -6.56 13.91
N HIS A 410 29.00 -7.88 13.67
CA HIS A 410 30.18 -8.74 13.64
C HIS A 410 31.20 -8.38 12.55
N GLY A 411 30.73 -7.89 11.40
CA GLY A 411 31.58 -7.37 10.33
C GLY A 411 32.34 -6.11 10.72
N SER A 412 31.69 -5.16 11.42
CA SER A 412 32.37 -3.95 11.92
C SER A 412 33.40 -4.25 13.02
N THR A 413 33.10 -5.18 13.93
CA THR A 413 34.03 -5.54 15.01
C THR A 413 35.26 -6.30 14.49
N SER A 414 35.11 -7.09 13.42
CA SER A 414 36.24 -7.80 12.80
C SER A 414 37.15 -6.89 11.97
N SER A 415 36.63 -5.82 11.37
CA SER A 415 37.44 -4.77 10.73
C SER A 415 38.24 -3.92 11.73
N ASP A 416 37.68 -3.62 12.91
CA ASP A 416 38.39 -2.86 13.94
C ASP A 416 39.55 -3.66 14.58
N VAL A 417 39.38 -4.97 14.76
CA VAL A 417 40.45 -5.87 15.24
C VAL A 417 41.56 -6.03 14.19
N GLY A 418 41.24 -5.93 12.90
CA GLY A 418 42.20 -5.97 11.80
C GLY A 418 43.10 -4.74 11.71
N SER A 419 42.58 -3.55 12.03
CA SER A 419 43.38 -2.32 12.11
C SER A 419 44.29 -2.28 13.34
N ALA A 420 43.85 -2.85 14.47
CA ALA A 420 44.68 -2.93 15.68
C ALA A 420 45.90 -3.86 15.52
N LYS A 421 45.81 -4.91 14.70
CA LYS A 421 46.93 -5.82 14.39
C LYS A 421 47.91 -5.32 13.33
N LYS A 422 47.61 -4.21 12.65
CA LYS A 422 48.52 -3.58 11.67
C LYS A 422 49.37 -2.46 12.27
N LEU A 423 49.14 -2.11 13.54
CA LEU A 423 49.88 -1.10 14.29
C LEU A 423 50.77 -1.69 15.41
N SER A 424 50.87 -3.02 15.51
CA SER A 424 51.78 -3.71 16.44
C SER A 424 53.00 -4.28 15.72
#